data_AF-A0A260BI77-F1
#
_entry.id   AF-A0A260BI77-F1
#
_cell.length_a   1.000
_cell.length_b   1.000
_cell.length_c   1.000
_cell.angle_alpha   90.00
_cell.angle_beta   90.00
_cell.angle_gamma   90.00
#
_symmetry.space_group_name_H-M   'P 1'
#
loop_
_entity.id
_entity.type
_entity.pdbx_description
1 polymer ?
#
loop_
_entity_poly.entity_id
_entity_poly.type
_entity_poly.pdbx_seq_one_letter_code
_entity_poly.pdbx_strand_id
1 'polypeptide(L)'
;MILWIVAGVELAAIIALGVVLIVSRRKLKHTRRALDRALESQQRRKRRGLVPFAIRTAFHTTDLLINKGFGATVRNSVEDLAGWAKVERPDLARMTADGDIVVMFSDIEGSTARNEELGDRGWVKLLEKHNKLIRKHVDDHGGHVVKSQGDGYMIAFSDPAEAVRCGVEVQEALLKNPDRWDRIRVRMGVHVGSSVRRGDDLFGLNVAMAARVANQAEGGEILVSEPVRDAIARADGLTLGTPRDVELKGMSGSFQLYPVALPALPSAETGHASA
;
A
#
# COMPACT_ATOMS: atom_id res chain seq x y z
N MET A 1 26.98 64.90 22.78
CA MET A 1 27.03 64.54 21.35
C MET A 1 26.85 63.04 21.15
N ILE A 2 27.66 62.18 21.79
CA ILE A 2 27.60 60.71 21.66
C ILE A 2 26.23 60.11 22.06
N LEU A 3 25.60 60.61 23.14
CA LEU A 3 24.31 60.10 23.62
C LEU A 3 23.17 60.25 22.59
N TRP A 4 23.17 61.36 21.84
CA TRP A 4 22.16 61.63 20.80
C TRP A 4 22.35 60.75 19.56
N ILE A 5 23.59 60.36 19.26
CA ILE A 5 23.92 59.45 18.16
C ILE A 5 23.43 58.04 18.50
N VAL A 6 23.69 57.57 19.72
CA VAL A 6 23.23 56.23 20.17
C VAL A 6 21.70 56.16 20.19
N ALA A 7 21.03 57.19 20.71
CA ALA A 7 19.57 57.26 20.69
C ALA A 7 18.97 57.26 19.27
N GLY A 8 19.65 57.90 18.31
CA GLY A 8 19.25 57.90 16.91
C GLY A 8 19.36 56.52 16.24
N VAL A 9 20.42 55.76 16.55
CA VAL A 9 20.64 54.40 16.01
C VAL A 9 19.62 53.41 16.57
N GLU A 10 19.33 53.46 17.87
CA GLU A 10 18.31 52.62 18.52
C GLU A 10 16.91 52.88 17.93
N LEU A 11 16.55 54.16 17.72
CA LEU A 11 15.27 54.51 17.13
C LEU A 11 15.14 53.99 15.68
N ALA A 12 16.21 54.08 14.89
CA ALA A 12 16.24 53.55 13.53
C ALA A 12 16.09 52.02 13.49
N ALA A 13 16.71 51.30 14.42
CA ALA A 13 16.60 49.84 14.52
C ALA A 13 15.18 49.40 14.89
N ILE A 14 14.53 50.10 15.82
CA ILE A 14 13.13 49.81 16.22
C ILE A 14 12.16 50.06 15.06
N ILE A 15 12.35 51.14 14.31
CA ILE A 15 11.53 51.45 13.12
C ILE A 15 11.72 50.37 12.05
N ALA A 16 12.96 49.96 11.77
CA ALA A 16 13.24 48.90 10.80
C ALA A 16 12.61 47.56 11.20
N LEU A 17 12.71 47.17 12.48
CA LEU A 17 12.09 45.95 13.00
C LEU A 17 10.56 46.01 12.92
N GLY A 18 9.96 47.17 13.24
CA GLY A 18 8.53 47.41 13.11
C GLY A 18 8.05 47.25 11.66
N VAL A 19 8.79 47.81 10.70
CA VAL A 19 8.48 47.70 9.26
C VAL A 19 8.57 46.25 8.79
N VAL A 20 9.61 45.50 9.19
CA VAL A 20 9.78 44.08 8.84
C VAL A 20 8.63 43.23 9.41
N LEU A 21 8.23 43.47 10.66
CA LEU A 21 7.11 42.75 11.29
C LEU A 21 5.77 43.08 10.61
N ILE A 22 5.54 44.33 10.22
CA ILE A 22 4.33 44.74 9.50
C ILE A 22 4.28 44.10 8.11
N VAL A 23 5.39 44.10 7.37
CA VAL A 23 5.47 43.50 6.03
C VAL A 23 5.29 41.97 6.11
N SER A 24 5.94 41.31 7.08
CA SER A 24 5.81 39.87 7.31
C SER A 24 4.36 39.48 7.64
N ARG A 25 3.70 40.22 8.54
CA ARG A 25 2.29 40.00 8.89
C ARG A 25 1.35 40.28 7.71
N ARG A 26 1.64 41.27 6.86
CA ARG A 26 0.86 41.55 5.64
C ARG A 26 1.00 40.44 4.60
N LYS A 27 2.21 39.89 4.41
CA LYS A 27 2.48 38.80 3.46
C LYS A 27 1.74 37.51 3.86
N LEU A 28 1.75 37.16 5.15
CA LEU A 28 0.99 36.02 5.70
C LEU A 28 -0.53 36.16 5.53
N LYS A 29 -1.07 37.38 5.64
CA LYS A 29 -2.50 37.64 5.47
C LYS A 29 -2.96 37.53 4.01
N HIS A 30 -2.07 37.81 3.04
CA HIS A 30 -2.36 37.64 1.61
C HIS A 30 -2.32 36.17 1.17
N THR A 31 -1.38 35.37 1.67
CA THR A 31 -1.29 33.93 1.35
C THR A 31 -2.48 33.14 1.91
N ARG A 32 -2.92 33.46 3.14
CA ARG A 32 -4.07 32.80 3.78
C ARG A 32 -5.38 33.09 3.05
N ARG A 33 -5.59 34.34 2.60
CA ARG A 33 -6.76 34.74 1.81
C ARG A 33 -6.76 34.21 0.38
N ALA A 34 -5.62 33.76 -0.15
CA ALA A 34 -5.55 33.08 -1.44
C ALA A 34 -5.94 31.60 -1.30
N LEU A 35 -5.55 30.96 -0.18
CA LEU A 35 -5.94 29.59 0.15
C LEU A 35 -7.44 29.47 0.44
N ASP A 36 -8.02 30.39 1.22
CA ASP A 36 -9.46 30.38 1.55
C ASP A 36 -10.33 30.58 0.29
N ARG A 37 -9.90 31.44 -0.65
CA ARG A 37 -10.59 31.65 -1.94
C ARG A 37 -10.48 30.44 -2.88
N ALA A 38 -9.35 29.73 -2.86
CA ALA A 38 -9.18 28.50 -3.64
C ALA A 38 -10.09 27.38 -3.10
N LEU A 39 -10.19 27.24 -1.78
CA LEU A 39 -11.04 26.24 -1.11
C LEU A 39 -12.54 26.51 -1.33
N GLU A 40 -12.99 27.77 -1.25
CA GLU A 40 -14.38 28.14 -1.53
C GLU A 40 -14.77 27.91 -3.00
N SER A 41 -13.84 28.15 -3.94
CA SER A 41 -14.08 27.89 -5.37
C SER A 41 -14.24 26.39 -5.68
N GLN A 42 -13.55 25.52 -4.93
CA GLN A 42 -13.64 24.07 -5.07
C GLN A 42 -14.94 23.51 -4.47
N GLN A 43 -15.40 24.05 -3.33
CA GLN A 43 -16.63 23.62 -2.68
C GLN A 43 -17.89 24.01 -3.45
N ARG A 44 -17.93 25.17 -4.11
CA ARG A 44 -19.08 25.58 -4.94
C ARG A 44 -19.28 24.71 -6.19
N ARG A 45 -18.22 24.10 -6.74
CA ARG A 45 -18.32 23.13 -7.85
C ARG A 45 -18.90 21.78 -7.43
N LYS A 46 -18.75 21.38 -6.16
CA LYS A 46 -19.25 20.08 -5.63
C LYS A 46 -20.73 20.05 -5.26
N ARG A 47 -21.44 21.19 -5.27
CA ARG A 47 -22.86 21.27 -4.83
C ARG A 47 -23.91 21.34 -5.95
N ARG A 48 -23.53 21.19 -7.22
CA ARG A 48 -24.49 21.08 -8.33
C ARG A 48 -24.20 19.84 -9.16
N GLY A 49 -25.08 18.85 -9.08
CA GLY A 49 -25.14 17.72 -10.01
C GLY A 49 -24.98 16.37 -9.34
N LEU A 50 -26.10 15.79 -8.90
CA LEU A 50 -26.25 14.38 -8.56
C LEU A 50 -26.69 13.66 -9.84
N VAL A 51 -25.80 12.95 -10.55
CA VAL A 51 -26.10 11.96 -11.62
C VAL A 51 -24.89 10.99 -11.74
N PRO A 52 -25.06 9.67 -11.94
CA PRO A 52 -24.01 8.68 -11.77
C PRO A 52 -23.11 8.57 -13.01
N PHE A 53 -21.80 8.40 -12.81
CA PHE A 53 -20.88 8.18 -13.93
C PHE A 53 -19.84 7.12 -13.60
N ALA A 54 -20.02 5.96 -14.24
CA ALA A 54 -18.97 5.02 -14.55
C ALA A 54 -17.89 5.68 -15.42
N ILE A 55 -16.64 5.23 -15.28
CA ILE A 55 -15.46 5.56 -16.10
C ILE A 55 -14.83 6.93 -15.81
N ARG A 56 -13.77 6.93 -14.99
CA ARG A 56 -12.42 7.43 -15.35
C ARG A 56 -11.48 7.26 -14.16
N THR A 57 -10.43 6.47 -14.31
CA THR A 57 -9.05 6.92 -14.01
C THR A 57 -8.10 6.01 -14.79
N ALA A 58 -7.92 6.36 -16.06
CA ALA A 58 -6.66 6.09 -16.73
C ALA A 58 -5.67 7.20 -16.34
N PHE A 59 -4.41 6.80 -16.21
CA PHE A 59 -3.19 7.61 -16.03
C PHE A 59 -2.87 8.12 -14.62
N HIS A 60 -1.98 7.37 -13.96
CA HIS A 60 -0.70 7.90 -13.49
C HIS A 60 0.40 6.83 -13.65
N THR A 61 0.81 6.60 -14.90
CA THR A 61 2.14 6.09 -15.24
C THR A 61 3.10 7.28 -15.25
N THR A 62 3.53 7.72 -14.07
CA THR A 62 4.62 8.70 -13.93
C THR A 62 5.35 8.48 -12.62
N ASP A 63 6.03 7.34 -12.49
CA ASP A 63 7.06 7.16 -11.46
C ASP A 63 8.29 6.37 -11.96
N LEU A 64 8.42 6.14 -13.27
CA LEU A 64 9.59 5.44 -13.82
C LEU A 64 10.82 6.33 -14.02
N LEU A 65 10.81 7.62 -13.67
CA LEU A 65 11.98 8.49 -13.83
C LEU A 65 12.05 9.60 -12.78
N ILE A 66 12.35 9.24 -11.53
CA ILE A 66 12.98 10.18 -10.59
C ILE A 66 14.23 9.53 -9.97
N ASN A 67 15.31 9.63 -10.73
CA ASN A 67 16.68 9.87 -10.29
C ASN A 67 17.15 9.23 -8.96
N LYS A 68 17.54 7.95 -9.03
CA LYS A 68 18.80 7.47 -8.45
C LYS A 68 19.33 6.33 -9.32
N GLY A 69 20.64 6.36 -9.52
CA GLY A 69 21.32 5.63 -10.58
C GLY A 69 21.24 4.11 -10.45
N PHE A 70 21.40 3.51 -11.63
CA PHE A 70 21.90 2.16 -11.85
C PHE A 70 22.95 1.79 -10.80
N GLY A 71 22.66 0.75 -10.00
CA GLY A 71 23.59 0.14 -9.05
C GLY A 71 23.71 0.82 -7.69
N ALA A 72 22.83 0.48 -6.74
CA ALA A 72 23.15 0.38 -5.31
C ALA A 72 21.92 -0.11 -4.51
N THR A 73 22.01 -1.37 -4.05
CA THR A 73 21.22 -1.99 -2.97
C THR A 73 19.73 -2.25 -3.27
N VAL A 74 19.46 -3.48 -3.72
CA VAL A 74 18.12 -4.10 -3.82
C VAL A 74 17.50 -4.17 -2.42
N ARG A 75 16.50 -3.31 -2.15
CA ARG A 75 15.55 -3.50 -1.05
C ARG A 75 14.29 -4.15 -1.61
N ASN A 76 13.72 -5.10 -0.86
CA ASN A 76 12.49 -5.78 -1.24
C ASN A 76 11.36 -4.75 -1.46
N SER A 77 10.60 -4.89 -2.55
CA SER A 77 9.48 -4.00 -2.92
C SER A 77 8.50 -3.78 -1.77
N VAL A 78 8.25 -4.80 -0.95
CA VAL A 78 7.40 -4.74 0.26
C VAL A 78 7.93 -3.78 1.33
N GLU A 79 9.24 -3.76 1.57
CA GLU A 79 9.84 -2.90 2.61
C GLU A 79 9.81 -1.41 2.22
N ASP A 80 10.03 -1.13 0.94
CA ASP A 80 9.96 0.23 0.40
C ASP A 80 8.52 0.77 0.42
N LEU A 81 7.53 -0.10 0.15
CA LEU A 81 6.11 0.25 0.27
C LEU A 81 5.70 0.53 1.72
N ALA A 82 6.17 -0.26 2.68
CA ALA A 82 5.85 -0.08 4.10
C ALA A 82 6.36 1.26 4.68
N GLY A 83 7.49 1.77 4.18
CA GLY A 83 8.03 3.07 4.57
C GLY A 83 7.14 4.26 4.18
N TRP A 84 6.21 4.05 3.25
CA TRP A 84 5.42 5.11 2.62
C TRP A 84 4.07 5.38 3.27
N ALA A 85 3.54 4.42 4.03
CA ALA A 85 2.23 4.50 4.69
C ALA A 85 2.06 5.69 5.66
N LYS A 86 3.15 6.37 6.04
CA LYS A 86 3.07 7.59 6.84
C LYS A 86 2.52 8.80 6.06
N VAL A 87 2.55 8.78 4.72
CA VAL A 87 2.45 9.99 3.87
C VAL A 87 1.09 10.17 3.17
N GLU A 88 0.38 9.11 2.76
CA GLU A 88 -0.88 9.23 2.00
C GLU A 88 -2.03 8.50 2.70
N ARG A 89 -3.05 9.26 3.11
CA ARG A 89 -4.10 8.85 4.07
C ARG A 89 -5.57 8.98 3.64
N PRO A 90 -5.97 9.76 2.61
CA PRO A 90 -7.38 10.09 2.44
C PRO A 90 -8.24 8.95 1.90
N ASP A 91 -7.66 7.98 1.18
CA ASP A 91 -8.45 6.90 0.56
C ASP A 91 -8.63 5.69 1.47
N LEU A 92 -7.64 5.38 2.32
CA LEU A 92 -7.75 4.30 3.30
C LEU A 92 -8.74 4.59 4.43
N ALA A 93 -8.78 5.82 4.92
CA ALA A 93 -9.72 6.24 5.95
C ALA A 93 -11.20 6.13 5.52
N ARG A 94 -11.48 6.01 4.22
CA ARG A 94 -12.84 5.78 3.70
C ARG A 94 -13.25 4.31 3.73
N MET A 95 -12.28 3.39 3.74
CA MET A 95 -12.54 1.94 3.76
C MET A 95 -12.77 1.42 5.18
N THR A 96 -12.36 2.17 6.20
CA THR A 96 -12.38 1.77 7.61
C THR A 96 -13.66 2.23 8.33
N ALA A 97 -14.84 2.04 7.74
CA ALA A 97 -16.10 2.57 8.28
C ALA A 97 -16.37 2.15 9.73
N ASP A 98 -15.94 0.94 10.11
CA ASP A 98 -16.09 0.37 11.46
C ASP A 98 -14.82 0.49 12.32
N GLY A 99 -13.77 1.12 11.79
CA GLY A 99 -12.57 1.40 12.54
C GLY A 99 -11.46 0.38 12.43
N ASP A 100 -11.60 -0.73 11.71
CA ASP A 100 -10.51 -1.66 11.40
C ASP A 100 -10.09 -1.55 9.93
N ILE A 101 -8.81 -1.87 9.66
CA ILE A 101 -8.27 -1.97 8.30
C ILE A 101 -7.59 -3.32 8.11
N VAL A 102 -7.87 -3.95 6.97
CA VAL A 102 -7.14 -5.12 6.51
C VAL A 102 -6.12 -4.68 5.48
N VAL A 103 -4.87 -5.05 5.69
CA VAL A 103 -3.77 -4.75 4.80
C VAL A 103 -3.16 -6.05 4.31
N MET A 104 -3.06 -6.17 2.99
CA MET A 104 -2.33 -7.23 2.32
C MET A 104 -1.09 -6.64 1.63
N PHE A 105 0.02 -7.34 1.76
CA PHE A 105 1.18 -7.15 0.90
C PHE A 105 1.37 -8.36 0.01
N SER A 106 1.76 -8.14 -1.26
CA SER A 106 2.16 -9.19 -2.18
C SER A 106 3.42 -8.79 -2.95
N ASP A 107 4.22 -9.77 -3.35
CA ASP A 107 5.49 -9.57 -4.07
C ASP A 107 5.90 -10.85 -4.81
N ILE A 108 6.66 -10.75 -5.90
CA ILE A 108 7.18 -11.90 -6.63
C ILE A 108 8.48 -12.36 -5.97
N GLU A 109 8.52 -13.62 -5.56
CA GLU A 109 9.73 -14.24 -5.02
C GLU A 109 10.83 -14.29 -6.10
N GLY A 110 12.03 -13.83 -5.74
CA GLY A 110 13.20 -13.88 -6.63
C GLY A 110 13.06 -12.98 -7.87
N SER A 111 12.26 -11.92 -7.80
CA SER A 111 11.94 -11.07 -8.96
C SER A 111 13.15 -10.43 -9.64
N THR A 112 14.18 -10.08 -8.89
CA THR A 112 15.42 -9.54 -9.47
C THR A 112 16.12 -10.58 -10.36
N ALA A 113 16.27 -11.82 -9.87
CA ALA A 113 16.87 -12.90 -10.64
C ALA A 113 16.02 -13.24 -11.88
N ARG A 114 14.68 -13.24 -11.74
CA ARG A 114 13.79 -13.44 -12.89
C ARG A 114 13.86 -12.33 -13.93
N ASN A 115 14.02 -11.08 -13.51
CA ASN A 115 14.22 -9.97 -14.44
C ASN A 115 15.52 -10.14 -15.23
N GLU A 116 16.62 -10.55 -14.58
CA GLU A 116 17.90 -10.81 -15.26
C GLU A 116 17.79 -11.92 -16.31
N GLU A 117 17.05 -13.00 -16.01
CA GLU A 117 16.84 -14.13 -16.93
C GLU A 117 15.95 -13.79 -18.13
N LEU A 118 14.85 -13.04 -17.90
CA LEU A 118 13.89 -12.68 -18.95
C LEU A 118 14.33 -11.46 -19.78
N GLY A 119 15.23 -10.65 -19.22
CA GLY A 119 15.57 -9.31 -19.69
C GLY A 119 14.42 -8.31 -19.54
N ASP A 120 14.74 -7.02 -19.56
CA ASP A 120 13.79 -5.93 -19.28
C ASP A 120 12.48 -6.01 -20.09
N ARG A 121 12.56 -6.37 -21.39
CA ARG A 121 11.37 -6.45 -22.25
C ARG A 121 10.47 -7.64 -21.89
N GLY A 122 11.04 -8.77 -21.50
CA GLY A 122 10.28 -9.93 -21.05
C GLY A 122 9.63 -9.65 -19.70
N TRP A 123 10.41 -9.09 -18.78
CA TRP A 123 9.95 -8.72 -17.45
C TRP A 123 8.80 -7.71 -17.46
N VAL A 124 8.91 -6.63 -18.24
CA VAL A 124 7.82 -5.63 -18.37
C VAL A 124 6.52 -6.28 -18.85
N LYS A 125 6.58 -7.17 -19.86
CA LYS A 125 5.39 -7.88 -20.36
C LYS A 125 4.79 -8.80 -19.30
N LEU A 126 5.63 -9.47 -18.51
CA LEU A 126 5.18 -10.32 -17.41
C LEU A 126 4.51 -9.50 -16.32
N LEU A 127 5.13 -8.39 -15.90
CA LEU A 127 4.55 -7.45 -14.94
C LEU A 127 3.22 -6.88 -15.41
N GLU A 128 3.08 -6.52 -16.68
CA GLU A 128 1.78 -6.05 -17.21
C GLU A 128 0.67 -7.09 -17.06
N LYS A 129 0.96 -8.37 -17.33
CA LYS A 129 -0.02 -9.46 -17.13
C LYS A 129 -0.32 -9.68 -15.65
N HIS A 130 0.73 -9.72 -14.82
CA HIS A 130 0.62 -9.90 -13.38
C HIS A 130 -0.20 -8.78 -12.74
N ASN A 131 0.07 -7.53 -13.11
CA ASN A 131 -0.65 -6.35 -12.63
C ASN A 131 -2.14 -6.40 -12.99
N LYS A 132 -2.48 -6.89 -14.18
CA LYS A 132 -3.88 -7.10 -14.57
C LYS A 132 -4.55 -8.20 -13.76
N LEU A 133 -3.84 -9.27 -13.44
CA LEU A 133 -4.35 -10.35 -12.60
C LEU A 133 -4.66 -9.84 -11.19
N ILE A 134 -3.68 -9.21 -10.52
CA ILE A 134 -3.85 -8.68 -9.17
C ILE A 134 -5.01 -7.69 -9.13
N ARG A 135 -5.04 -6.70 -10.02
CA ARG A 135 -6.11 -5.69 -10.02
C ARG A 135 -7.49 -6.29 -10.22
N LYS A 136 -7.61 -7.27 -11.12
CA LYS A 136 -8.89 -7.96 -11.34
C LYS A 136 -9.41 -8.58 -10.04
N HIS A 137 -8.62 -9.42 -9.37
CA HIS A 137 -9.08 -10.10 -8.14
C HIS A 137 -9.27 -9.11 -6.99
N VAL A 138 -8.42 -8.08 -6.87
CA VAL A 138 -8.63 -7.02 -5.88
C VAL A 138 -9.98 -6.33 -6.08
N ASP A 139 -10.31 -5.97 -7.32
CA ASP A 139 -11.60 -5.31 -7.64
C ASP A 139 -12.79 -6.26 -7.38
N ASP A 140 -12.68 -7.54 -7.75
CA ASP A 140 -13.74 -8.54 -7.55
C ASP A 140 -14.06 -8.77 -6.06
N HIS A 141 -13.07 -8.63 -5.18
CA HIS A 141 -13.18 -8.78 -3.72
C HIS A 141 -13.38 -7.45 -2.96
N GLY A 142 -13.69 -6.36 -3.68
CA GLY A 142 -13.94 -5.04 -3.05
C GLY A 142 -12.71 -4.44 -2.37
N GLY A 143 -11.52 -4.90 -2.72
CA GLY A 143 -10.26 -4.36 -2.25
C GLY A 143 -9.86 -3.07 -2.99
N HIS A 144 -8.81 -2.44 -2.50
CA HIS A 144 -8.25 -1.24 -3.08
C HIS A 144 -6.73 -1.33 -3.11
N VAL A 145 -6.15 -1.21 -4.31
CA VAL A 145 -4.69 -1.06 -4.45
C VAL A 145 -4.30 0.31 -3.95
N VAL A 146 -3.71 0.36 -2.75
CA VAL A 146 -3.18 1.58 -2.13
C VAL A 146 -1.96 2.06 -2.91
N LYS A 147 -1.06 1.12 -3.20
CA LYS A 147 0.19 1.41 -3.90
C LYS A 147 0.74 0.15 -4.56
N SER A 148 1.45 0.36 -5.66
CA SER A 148 2.23 -0.67 -6.34
C SER A 148 3.63 -0.15 -6.65
N GLN A 149 4.66 -0.98 -6.50
CA GLN A 149 6.04 -0.66 -6.88
C GLN A 149 6.66 -1.90 -7.53
N GLY A 150 6.89 -1.83 -8.84
CA GLY A 150 7.36 -2.97 -9.63
C GLY A 150 6.35 -4.13 -9.61
N ASP A 151 6.74 -5.20 -8.93
CA ASP A 151 5.99 -6.42 -8.62
C ASP A 151 5.29 -6.40 -7.26
N GLY A 152 5.66 -5.47 -6.39
CA GLY A 152 5.11 -5.34 -5.04
C GLY A 152 3.79 -4.59 -5.00
N TYR A 153 2.84 -5.06 -4.19
CA TYR A 153 1.56 -4.40 -3.94
C TYR A 153 1.31 -4.20 -2.45
N MET A 154 0.69 -3.06 -2.13
CA MET A 154 0.00 -2.81 -0.87
C MET A 154 -1.48 -2.64 -1.19
N ILE A 155 -2.31 -3.51 -0.61
CA ILE A 155 -3.74 -3.60 -0.89
C ILE A 155 -4.49 -3.49 0.43
N ALA A 156 -5.58 -2.74 0.43
CA ALA A 156 -6.47 -2.63 1.57
C ALA A 156 -7.81 -3.27 1.28
N PHE A 157 -8.40 -3.88 2.31
CA PHE A 157 -9.73 -4.45 2.30
C PHE A 157 -10.49 -4.00 3.56
N SER A 158 -11.82 -4.00 3.46
CA SER A 158 -12.70 -3.81 4.63
C SER A 158 -12.99 -5.12 5.36
N ASP A 159 -12.86 -6.27 4.69
CA ASP A 159 -13.17 -7.60 5.24
C ASP A 159 -11.93 -8.52 5.17
N PRO A 160 -11.48 -9.10 6.31
CA PRO A 160 -10.36 -10.04 6.33
C PRO A 160 -10.58 -11.30 5.49
N ALA A 161 -11.81 -11.80 5.41
CA ALA A 161 -12.13 -12.98 4.62
C ALA A 161 -11.99 -12.69 3.11
N GLU A 162 -12.44 -11.51 2.65
CA GLU A 162 -12.27 -11.08 1.26
C GLU A 162 -10.81 -10.89 0.88
N ALA A 163 -10.00 -10.34 1.78
CA ALA A 163 -8.55 -10.26 1.56
C ALA A 163 -7.95 -11.65 1.34
N VAL A 164 -8.27 -12.62 2.21
CA VAL A 164 -7.73 -13.98 2.08
C VAL A 164 -8.25 -14.68 0.82
N ARG A 165 -9.54 -14.56 0.48
CA ARG A 165 -10.11 -15.11 -0.76
C ARG A 165 -9.43 -14.55 -2.00
N CYS A 166 -9.22 -13.23 -2.05
CA CYS A 166 -8.46 -12.59 -3.12
C CYS A 166 -7.07 -13.20 -3.29
N GLY A 167 -6.36 -13.44 -2.17
CA GLY A 167 -5.06 -14.09 -2.21
C GLY A 167 -5.14 -15.51 -2.77
N VAL A 168 -6.11 -16.30 -2.31
CA VAL A 168 -6.32 -17.68 -2.77
C VAL A 168 -6.56 -17.71 -4.28
N GLU A 169 -7.48 -16.89 -4.80
CA GLU A 169 -7.79 -16.89 -6.24
C GLU A 169 -6.60 -16.45 -7.10
N VAL A 170 -5.78 -15.50 -6.62
CA VAL A 170 -4.54 -15.13 -7.31
C VAL A 170 -3.57 -16.32 -7.35
N GLN A 171 -3.35 -17.01 -6.23
CA GLN A 171 -2.46 -18.17 -6.19
C GLN A 171 -2.97 -19.28 -7.12
N GLU A 172 -4.27 -19.57 -7.09
CA GLU A 172 -4.89 -20.54 -7.99
C GLU A 172 -4.72 -20.17 -9.47
N ALA A 173 -4.90 -18.89 -9.83
CA ALA A 173 -4.72 -18.43 -11.20
C ALA A 173 -3.27 -18.56 -11.68
N LEU A 174 -2.30 -18.39 -10.79
CA LEU A 174 -0.88 -18.60 -11.08
C LEU A 174 -0.57 -20.10 -11.23
N LEU A 175 -1.07 -20.94 -10.32
CA LEU A 175 -0.84 -22.39 -10.32
C LEU A 175 -1.53 -23.11 -11.48
N LYS A 176 -2.69 -22.62 -11.93
CA LYS A 176 -3.46 -23.24 -13.02
C LYS A 176 -2.74 -23.22 -14.37
N ASN A 177 -1.87 -22.24 -14.60
CA ASN A 177 -1.12 -22.15 -15.86
C ASN A 177 0.28 -21.56 -15.61
N PRO A 178 1.21 -22.34 -15.02
CA PRO A 178 2.48 -21.82 -14.56
C PRO A 178 3.35 -21.32 -15.72
N ASP A 179 3.27 -21.93 -16.90
CA ASP A 179 4.04 -21.50 -18.07
C ASP A 179 3.57 -20.17 -18.66
N ARG A 180 2.26 -19.86 -18.58
CA ARG A 180 1.73 -18.54 -18.97
C ARG A 180 2.33 -17.41 -18.12
N TRP A 181 2.69 -17.72 -16.89
CA TRP A 181 3.18 -16.79 -15.89
C TRP A 181 4.69 -16.88 -15.66
N ASP A 182 5.44 -17.49 -16.59
CA ASP A 182 6.90 -17.68 -16.48
C ASP A 182 7.32 -18.33 -15.13
N ARG A 183 6.41 -19.13 -14.56
CA ARG A 183 6.56 -19.85 -13.29
C ARG A 183 6.93 -18.93 -12.14
N ILE A 184 6.46 -17.67 -12.15
CA ILE A 184 6.59 -16.78 -10.99
C ILE A 184 5.85 -17.37 -9.80
N ARG A 185 6.38 -17.12 -8.61
CA ARG A 185 5.74 -17.45 -7.35
C ARG A 185 5.54 -16.17 -6.57
N VAL A 186 4.32 -15.92 -6.11
CA VAL A 186 3.97 -14.72 -5.37
C VAL A 186 3.86 -15.07 -3.91
N ARG A 187 4.50 -14.30 -3.05
CA ARG A 187 4.32 -14.39 -1.60
C ARG A 187 3.31 -13.34 -1.16
N MET A 188 2.49 -13.67 -0.17
CA MET A 188 1.47 -12.76 0.34
C MET A 188 1.41 -12.79 1.87
N GLY A 189 1.12 -11.64 2.46
CA GLY A 189 0.90 -11.49 3.89
C GLY A 189 -0.30 -10.62 4.18
N VAL A 190 -1.17 -11.06 5.09
CA VAL A 190 -2.38 -10.34 5.48
C VAL A 190 -2.39 -10.06 6.98
N HIS A 191 -2.72 -8.82 7.34
CA HIS A 191 -2.94 -8.41 8.72
C HIS A 191 -4.17 -7.52 8.84
N VAL A 192 -4.88 -7.63 9.96
CA VAL A 192 -5.98 -6.74 10.33
C VAL A 192 -5.64 -6.08 11.66
N GLY A 193 -5.92 -4.78 11.75
CA GLY A 193 -5.74 -4.04 12.98
C GLY A 193 -6.57 -2.76 13.01
N SER A 194 -6.72 -2.20 14.20
CA SER A 194 -7.54 -1.00 14.37
C SER A 194 -6.91 0.24 13.76
N SER A 195 -7.73 0.96 13.01
CA SER A 195 -7.49 2.30 12.46
C SER A 195 -7.97 3.43 13.38
N VAL A 196 -8.68 3.13 14.49
CA VAL A 196 -9.26 4.15 15.37
C VAL A 196 -8.20 4.81 16.26
N ARG A 197 -7.68 5.94 15.77
CA ARG A 197 -7.13 7.12 16.49
C ARG A 197 -6.65 6.92 17.95
N ARG A 198 -5.37 6.60 18.07
CA ARG A 198 -4.43 7.34 18.94
C ARG A 198 -3.18 7.69 18.12
N GLY A 199 -3.27 8.77 17.35
CA GLY A 199 -2.17 9.24 16.51
C GLY A 199 -1.88 8.36 15.29
N ASP A 200 -0.92 8.82 14.50
CA ASP A 200 -0.52 8.26 13.20
C ASP A 200 0.22 6.91 13.32
N ASP A 201 0.52 6.49 14.54
CA ASP A 201 1.44 5.39 14.83
C ASP A 201 0.79 4.01 14.69
N LEU A 202 -0.51 3.86 15.03
CA LEU A 202 -1.22 2.57 14.92
C LEU A 202 -1.38 2.14 13.46
N PHE A 203 -1.68 3.09 12.58
CA PHE A 203 -1.78 2.81 11.16
C PHE A 203 -0.42 2.36 10.59
N GLY A 204 0.65 3.08 10.93
CA GLY A 204 2.01 2.70 10.51
C GLY A 204 2.44 1.34 11.05
N LEU A 205 2.03 0.98 12.27
CA LEU A 205 2.31 -0.31 12.87
C LEU A 205 1.58 -1.46 12.16
N ASN A 206 0.29 -1.30 11.83
CA ASN A 206 -0.47 -2.32 11.11
C ASN A 206 0.09 -2.56 9.71
N VAL A 207 0.49 -1.50 9.01
CA VAL A 207 1.15 -1.64 7.70
C VAL A 207 2.49 -2.35 7.84
N ALA A 208 3.31 -1.94 8.83
CA ALA A 208 4.58 -2.61 9.08
C ALA A 208 4.36 -4.09 9.40
N MET A 209 3.36 -4.42 10.23
CA MET A 209 3.00 -5.80 10.57
C MET A 209 2.65 -6.59 9.31
N ALA A 210 1.73 -6.10 8.49
CA ALA A 210 1.34 -6.76 7.23
C ALA A 210 2.54 -7.03 6.31
N ALA A 211 3.44 -6.05 6.17
CA ALA A 211 4.67 -6.19 5.39
C ALA A 211 5.61 -7.26 5.99
N ARG A 212 5.73 -7.32 7.31
CA ARG A 212 6.54 -8.34 7.99
C ARG A 212 5.93 -9.73 7.87
N VAL A 213 4.60 -9.86 7.92
CA VAL A 213 3.91 -11.12 7.63
C VAL A 213 4.22 -11.58 6.20
N ALA A 214 4.11 -10.70 5.20
CA ALA A 214 4.39 -11.05 3.80
C ALA A 214 5.86 -11.47 3.57
N ASN A 215 6.80 -10.86 4.29
CA ASN A 215 8.22 -11.22 4.21
C ASN A 215 8.54 -12.61 4.79
N GLN A 216 7.69 -13.15 5.66
CA GLN A 216 7.84 -14.51 6.20
C GLN A 216 7.21 -15.57 5.28
N ALA A 217 6.41 -15.16 4.30
CA ALA A 217 5.77 -16.06 3.36
C ALA A 217 6.74 -16.49 2.26
N GLU A 218 6.72 -17.77 1.92
CA GLU A 218 7.42 -18.32 0.76
C GLU A 218 6.68 -18.00 -0.55
N GLY A 219 7.36 -18.13 -1.69
CA GLY A 219 6.70 -18.01 -3.00
C GLY A 219 5.60 -19.06 -3.18
N GLY A 220 4.38 -18.59 -3.44
CA GLY A 220 3.17 -19.43 -3.54
C GLY A 220 2.39 -19.54 -2.22
N GLU A 221 2.87 -18.90 -1.15
CA GLU A 221 2.25 -18.93 0.17
C GLU A 221 1.48 -17.64 0.47
N ILE A 222 0.42 -17.81 1.26
CA ILE A 222 -0.29 -16.72 1.92
C ILE A 222 -0.15 -16.95 3.43
N LEU A 223 0.48 -16.01 4.12
CA LEU A 223 0.52 -16.00 5.58
C LEU A 223 -0.46 -14.97 6.13
N VAL A 224 -1.14 -15.33 7.22
CA VAL A 224 -2.01 -14.40 7.94
C VAL A 224 -1.58 -14.26 9.38
N SER A 225 -1.69 -13.05 9.91
CA SER A 225 -1.45 -12.78 11.33
C SER A 225 -2.56 -13.38 12.21
N GLU A 226 -2.28 -13.56 13.50
CA GLU A 226 -3.25 -14.04 14.49
C GLU A 226 -4.60 -13.28 14.50
N PRO A 227 -4.66 -11.92 14.45
CA PRO A 227 -5.94 -11.22 14.36
C PRO A 227 -6.77 -11.56 13.12
N VAL A 228 -6.13 -11.88 12.00
CA VAL A 228 -6.84 -12.31 10.77
C VAL A 228 -7.40 -13.71 10.98
N ARG A 229 -6.61 -14.63 11.56
CA ARG A 229 -7.04 -15.98 11.93
C ARG A 229 -8.30 -15.95 12.80
N ASP A 230 -8.35 -15.06 13.77
CA ASP A 230 -9.52 -14.88 14.64
C ASP A 230 -10.72 -14.32 13.87
N ALA A 231 -10.49 -13.31 13.02
CA ALA A 231 -11.55 -12.67 12.26
C ALA A 231 -12.20 -13.60 11.22
N ILE A 232 -11.44 -14.53 10.64
CA ILE A 232 -11.93 -15.46 9.61
C ILE A 232 -12.33 -16.84 10.18
N ALA A 233 -12.29 -17.04 11.50
CA ALA A 233 -12.53 -18.35 12.12
C ALA A 233 -13.90 -18.98 11.78
N ARG A 234 -14.87 -18.16 11.37
CA ARG A 234 -16.23 -18.57 10.95
C ARG A 234 -16.49 -18.37 9.45
N ALA A 235 -15.47 -17.99 8.68
CA ALA A 235 -15.61 -17.79 7.25
C ALA A 235 -15.62 -19.13 6.51
N ASP A 236 -16.64 -19.36 5.71
CA ASP A 236 -16.72 -20.57 4.89
C ASP A 236 -15.66 -20.56 3.78
N GLY A 237 -15.16 -21.76 3.46
CA GLY A 237 -14.23 -21.99 2.35
C GLY A 237 -12.78 -21.60 2.61
N LEU A 238 -12.43 -21.16 3.83
CA LEU A 238 -11.06 -20.83 4.21
C LEU A 238 -10.53 -21.84 5.23
N THR A 239 -9.37 -22.42 4.95
CA THR A 239 -8.69 -23.35 5.86
C THR A 239 -7.30 -22.84 6.15
N LEU A 240 -6.90 -22.88 7.42
CA LEU A 240 -5.56 -22.50 7.87
C LEU A 240 -4.77 -23.74 8.24
N GLY A 241 -3.49 -23.76 7.88
CA GLY A 241 -2.55 -24.79 8.27
C GLY A 241 -1.95 -24.54 9.66
N THR A 242 -0.96 -25.37 10.00
CA THR A 242 -0.28 -25.31 11.31
C THR A 242 0.42 -23.96 11.51
N PRO A 243 0.23 -23.30 12.67
CA PRO A 243 0.88 -22.04 12.96
C PRO A 243 2.41 -22.16 13.01
N ARG A 244 3.09 -21.05 12.68
CA ARG A 244 4.53 -20.87 12.83
C ARG A 244 4.79 -19.75 13.82
N ASP A 245 5.58 -20.03 14.85
CA ASP A 245 6.13 -19.01 15.74
C ASP A 245 7.31 -18.33 15.06
N VAL A 246 7.26 -17.00 14.91
CA VAL A 246 8.29 -16.21 14.26
C VAL A 246 8.62 -14.95 15.04
N GLU A 247 9.83 -14.43 14.84
CA GLU A 247 10.19 -13.08 15.27
C GLU A 247 10.12 -12.12 14.09
N LEU A 248 9.46 -10.97 14.27
CA LEU A 248 9.28 -9.98 13.22
C LEU A 248 10.24 -8.81 13.44
N LYS A 249 11.04 -8.50 12.42
CA LYS A 249 12.03 -7.42 12.47
C LYS A 249 11.40 -6.10 12.91
N GLY A 250 11.92 -5.54 14.00
CA GLY A 250 11.49 -4.26 14.56
C GLY A 250 10.26 -4.35 15.45
N MET A 251 9.83 -5.55 15.83
CA MET A 251 8.73 -5.81 16.75
C MET A 251 9.21 -6.68 17.90
N SER A 252 8.78 -6.37 19.11
CA SER A 252 9.15 -7.13 20.30
C SER A 252 8.20 -8.31 20.50
N GLY A 253 8.75 -9.48 20.83
CA GLY A 253 8.00 -10.71 21.08
C GLY A 253 7.99 -11.68 19.91
N SER A 254 7.39 -12.84 20.15
CA SER A 254 7.11 -13.85 19.13
C SER A 254 5.67 -13.70 18.65
N PHE A 255 5.45 -13.98 17.37
CA PHE A 255 4.18 -13.86 16.69
C PHE A 255 3.83 -15.19 16.03
N GLN A 256 2.55 -15.55 16.07
CA GLN A 256 2.05 -16.70 15.31
C GLN A 256 1.52 -16.26 13.96
N LEU A 257 2.05 -16.86 12.91
CA LEU A 257 1.57 -16.73 11.54
C LEU A 257 0.94 -18.04 11.08
N TYR A 258 -0.14 -17.92 10.33
CA TYR A 258 -0.96 -19.04 9.90
C TYR A 258 -0.91 -19.13 8.37
N PRO A 259 -0.42 -20.22 7.78
CA PRO A 259 -0.49 -20.43 6.34
C PRO A 259 -1.93 -20.71 5.92
N VAL A 260 -2.37 -20.12 4.82
CA VAL A 260 -3.67 -20.43 4.21
C VAL A 260 -3.51 -21.66 3.32
N ALA A 261 -4.36 -22.66 3.53
CA ALA A 261 -4.40 -23.83 2.66
C ALA A 261 -5.05 -23.45 1.32
N LEU A 262 -4.31 -23.68 0.23
CA LEU A 262 -4.84 -23.52 -1.12
C LEU A 262 -5.70 -24.73 -1.48
N PRO A 263 -6.84 -24.55 -2.17
CA PRO A 263 -7.61 -25.66 -2.69
C PRO A 263 -6.73 -26.53 -3.60
N ALA A 264 -6.86 -27.86 -3.47
CA ALA A 264 -6.19 -28.76 -4.39
C ALA A 264 -6.75 -28.50 -5.79
N LEU A 265 -5.89 -28.13 -6.74
CA LEU A 265 -6.31 -28.07 -8.14
C LEU A 265 -6.81 -29.46 -8.53
N PRO A 266 -7.99 -29.58 -9.16
CA PRO A 266 -8.44 -30.87 -9.67
C PRO A 266 -7.35 -31.40 -10.60
N SER A 267 -6.81 -32.56 -10.26
CA SER A 267 -5.91 -33.32 -11.12
C SER A 267 -6.56 -33.38 -12.48
N ALA A 268 -5.85 -32.94 -13.54
CA ALA A 268 -6.34 -33.15 -14.89
C ALA A 268 -6.61 -34.66 -15.03
N GLU A 269 -7.89 -35.04 -15.08
CA GLU A 269 -8.28 -36.41 -15.39
C GLU A 269 -7.60 -36.73 -16.72
N THR A 270 -6.57 -37.57 -16.67
CA THR A 270 -6.05 -38.26 -17.83
C THR A 270 -7.18 -39.16 -18.30
N GLY A 271 -8.02 -38.62 -19.19
CA GLY A 271 -8.96 -39.38 -19.99
C GLY A 271 -8.19 -40.37 -20.84
N HIS A 272 -7.83 -41.51 -20.24
CA HIS A 272 -7.45 -42.71 -20.95
C HIS A 272 -8.73 -43.22 -21.59
N ALA A 273 -8.94 -42.82 -22.84
CA ALA A 273 -9.82 -43.53 -23.75
C ALA A 273 -9.39 -44.99 -23.74
N SER A 274 -10.23 -45.84 -23.15
CA SER A 274 -10.11 -47.29 -23.26
C SER A 274 -11.28 -47.77 -24.12
N ALA A 275 -10.90 -48.23 -25.31
CA ALA A 275 -11.57 -49.15 -26.23
C ALA A 275 -12.94 -48.75 -26.82
#